data_AF-A0A7Z0PFK0-F1
#
_entry.id   AF-A0A7Z0PFK0-F1
#
_cell.length_a   1.000
_cell.length_b   1.000
_cell.length_c   1.000
_cell.angle_alpha   90.00
_cell.angle_beta   90.00
_cell.angle_gamma   90.00
#
_symmetry.space_group_name_H-M   'P 1'
#
loop_
_entity.id
_entity.type
_entity.pdbx_description
1 polymer ?
#
loop_
_entity_poly.entity_id
_entity_poly.type
_entity_poly.pdbx_seq_one_letter_code
_entity_poly.pdbx_strand_id
1 'polypeptide(L)'
;MIILLWLYYSKLYILGSLLITFILNKVTNKLYLPPLIINMVAVILLFIIPYQDRTYAMYFNYMPTVVTSALLNLIIYLLRKYR
;
A
#
# COMPACT_ATOMS: atom_id res chain seq x y z
N MET A 1 -11.53 0.08 -15.03
CA MET A 1 -12.55 -0.53 -14.15
C MET A 1 -12.00 -0.96 -12.79
N ILE A 2 -10.83 -1.62 -12.69
CA ILE A 2 -10.34 -2.19 -11.41
C ILE A 2 -10.06 -1.15 -10.31
N ILE A 3 -9.60 0.05 -10.68
CA ILE A 3 -9.37 1.14 -9.72
C ILE A 3 -10.67 1.61 -9.05
N LEU A 4 -11.78 1.67 -9.79
CA LEU A 4 -13.09 2.02 -9.22
C LEU A 4 -13.56 0.94 -8.23
N LEU A 5 -13.30 -0.33 -8.53
CA LEU A 5 -13.60 -1.43 -7.63
C LEU A 5 -12.72 -1.36 -6.37
N TRP A 6 -11.45 -1.01 -6.48
CA TRP A 6 -10.58 -0.77 -5.32
C TRP A 6 -11.08 0.39 -4.45
N LEU A 7 -11.53 1.47 -5.09
CA LEU A 7 -12.14 2.59 -4.37
C LEU A 7 -13.47 2.22 -3.72
N TYR A 8 -14.13 1.12 -4.10
CA TYR A 8 -15.35 0.66 -3.45
C TYR A 8 -15.05 -0.35 -2.33
N TYR A 9 -14.29 -1.41 -2.64
CA TYR A 9 -14.05 -2.54 -1.74
C TYR A 9 -12.82 -2.39 -0.83
N SER A 10 -11.85 -1.55 -1.23
CA SER A 10 -10.52 -1.48 -0.60
C SER A 10 -10.26 -0.16 0.12
N LYS A 11 -11.30 0.66 0.36
CA LYS A 11 -11.18 2.02 0.93
C LYS A 11 -10.30 2.08 2.18
N LEU A 12 -10.56 1.19 3.15
CA LEU A 12 -9.83 1.16 4.42
C LEU A 12 -8.37 0.76 4.24
N TYR A 13 -8.10 -0.22 3.37
CA TYR A 13 -6.75 -0.67 3.04
C TYR A 13 -5.93 0.43 2.37
N ILE A 14 -6.55 1.18 1.44
CA ILE A 14 -5.94 2.32 0.78
C ILE A 14 -5.61 3.41 1.81
N LEU A 15 -6.59 3.82 2.63
CA LEU A 15 -6.38 4.85 3.65
C LEU A 15 -5.30 4.47 4.66
N GLY A 16 -5.32 3.24 5.15
CA GLY A 16 -4.29 2.71 6.05
C GLY A 16 -2.91 2.70 5.40
N SER A 17 -2.81 2.26 4.15
CA SER A 17 -1.56 2.26 3.39
C SER A 17 -0.98 3.67 3.23
N LEU A 18 -1.81 4.64 2.86
CA LEU A 18 -1.40 6.03 2.71
C LEU A 18 -0.88 6.61 4.03
N LEU A 19 -1.62 6.40 5.12
CA LEU A 19 -1.24 6.87 6.45
C LEU A 19 0.09 6.27 6.89
N ILE A 20 0.25 4.95 6.81
CA ILE A 20 1.48 4.26 7.23
C ILE A 20 2.66 4.69 6.36
N THR A 21 2.47 4.77 5.03
CA THR A 21 3.51 5.22 4.09
C THR A 21 3.97 6.63 4.42
N PHE A 22 3.05 7.53 4.75
CA PHE A 22 3.36 8.91 5.13
C PHE A 22 4.15 8.97 6.44
N ILE A 23 3.72 8.25 7.48
CA ILE A 23 4.41 8.19 8.77
C ILE A 23 5.82 7.62 8.60
N LEU A 24 5.97 6.49 7.90
CA LEU A 24 7.28 5.86 7.69
C LEU A 24 8.22 6.78 6.92
N ASN A 25 7.73 7.49 5.90
CA ASN A 25 8.52 8.49 5.18
C ASN A 25 8.96 9.65 6.08
N LYS A 26 8.10 10.10 6.99
CA LYS A 26 8.38 11.20 7.93
C LYS A 26 9.40 10.78 9.00
N VAL A 27 9.27 9.58 9.54
CA VAL A 27 10.13 9.07 10.63
C VAL A 27 11.51 8.63 10.10
N THR A 28 11.55 7.88 9.02
CA THR A 28 12.81 7.28 8.53
C THR A 28 13.56 8.19 7.57
N ASN A 29 12.88 9.18 6.98
CA ASN A 29 13.37 10.02 5.89
C ASN A 29 13.89 9.24 4.65
N LYS A 30 13.65 7.92 4.58
CA LYS A 30 14.06 7.04 3.48
C LYS A 30 12.88 6.75 2.57
N LEU A 31 13.02 7.04 1.28
CA LEU A 31 11.93 6.88 0.30
C LEU A 31 11.66 5.42 -0.07
N TYR A 32 12.65 4.55 -0.22
CA TYR A 32 12.39 3.17 -0.67
C TYR A 32 11.84 2.25 0.43
N LEU A 33 12.01 2.63 1.69
CA LEU A 33 11.72 1.79 2.84
C LEU A 33 10.22 1.57 3.12
N PRO A 34 9.33 2.59 3.01
CA PRO A 34 7.91 2.42 3.28
C PRO A 34 7.20 1.42 2.35
N PRO A 35 7.36 1.49 1.00
CA PRO A 35 6.75 0.50 0.11
C PRO A 35 7.27 -0.92 0.33
N LEU A 36 8.54 -1.09 0.70
CA LEU A 36 9.13 -2.40 1.00
C LEU A 36 8.51 -3.02 2.26
N ILE A 37 8.39 -2.24 3.34
CA ILE A 37 7.77 -2.71 4.59
C ILE A 37 6.31 -3.06 4.35
N ILE A 38 5.57 -2.19 3.66
CA ILE A 38 4.15 -2.43 3.38
C ILE A 38 3.96 -3.67 2.50
N ASN A 39 4.80 -3.86 1.48
CA ASN A 39 4.77 -5.07 0.66
C ASN A 39 5.05 -6.32 1.51
N MET A 40 6.08 -6.30 2.36
CA MET A 40 6.42 -7.44 3.22
C MET A 40 5.26 -7.80 4.15
N VAL A 41 4.69 -6.82 4.85
CA VAL A 41 3.56 -7.05 5.77
C VAL A 41 2.33 -7.54 5.03
N ALA A 42 2.03 -6.96 3.86
CA ALA A 42 0.86 -7.34 3.07
C ALA A 42 0.99 -8.78 2.53
N VAL A 43 2.19 -9.21 2.11
CA VAL A 43 2.45 -10.60 1.71
C VAL A 43 2.24 -11.55 2.90
N ILE A 44 2.78 -11.22 4.08
CA ILE A 44 2.60 -12.04 5.29
C ILE A 44 1.11 -12.21 5.60
N LEU A 45 0.33 -11.13 5.54
CA LEU A 45 -1.12 -11.18 5.77
C LEU A 45 -1.86 -12.09 4.78
N LEU A 46 -1.42 -12.18 3.51
CA LEU A 46 -2.03 -13.09 2.53
C LEU A 46 -1.87 -14.58 2.90
N PHE A 47 -0.79 -14.95 3.58
CA PHE A 47 -0.57 -16.33 4.01
C PHE A 47 -1.43 -16.73 5.22
N ILE A 48 -1.89 -15.75 6.01
CA ILE A 48 -2.78 -15.97 7.16
C ILE A 48 -4.22 -16.19 6.70
N ILE A 49 -4.60 -15.63 5.54
CA ILE A 49 -5.95 -15.75 4.98
C ILE A 49 -6.19 -17.17 4.43
N PRO A 50 -7.38 -17.77 4.66
CA PRO A 50 -7.76 -19.05 4.08
C PRO A 50 -7.55 -19.10 2.56
N TYR A 51 -7.12 -20.25 2.05
CA TYR A 51 -6.76 -20.41 0.64
C TYR A 51 -7.90 -20.02 -0.32
N GLN A 52 -9.14 -20.31 0.05
CA GLN A 52 -10.35 -20.02 -0.73
C GLN A 52 -10.56 -18.52 -0.96
N ASP A 53 -10.18 -17.69 0.02
CA ASP A 53 -10.35 -16.22 -0.03
C ASP A 53 -9.10 -15.48 -0.50
N ARG A 54 -8.00 -16.22 -0.70
CA ARG A 54 -6.68 -15.64 -0.97
C ARG A 54 -6.65 -14.87 -2.29
N THR A 55 -7.34 -15.36 -3.33
CA THR A 55 -7.41 -14.65 -4.62
C THR A 55 -8.12 -13.31 -4.46
N TYR A 56 -9.26 -13.27 -3.75
CA TYR A 56 -9.95 -12.02 -3.47
C TYR A 56 -9.05 -11.07 -2.67
N ALA A 57 -8.44 -11.55 -1.58
CA ALA A 57 -7.55 -10.76 -0.75
C ALA A 57 -6.33 -10.23 -1.54
N MET A 58 -5.81 -11.00 -2.50
CA MET A 58 -4.71 -10.57 -3.34
C MET A 58 -5.10 -9.35 -4.20
N TYR A 59 -6.27 -9.40 -4.85
CA TYR A 59 -6.72 -8.33 -5.75
C TYR A 59 -7.32 -7.12 -5.04
N PHE A 60 -7.95 -7.31 -3.88
CA PHE A 60 -8.71 -6.26 -3.18
C PHE A 60 -8.11 -5.81 -1.85
N ASN A 61 -7.15 -6.52 -1.28
CA ASN A 61 -6.45 -6.05 -0.08
C ASN A 61 -4.98 -5.77 -0.42
N TYR A 62 -4.25 -6.76 -0.94
CA TYR A 62 -2.82 -6.65 -1.20
C TYR A 62 -2.48 -5.65 -2.30
N MET A 63 -2.99 -5.84 -3.53
CA MET A 63 -2.64 -4.97 -4.65
C MET A 63 -2.96 -3.49 -4.39
N PRO A 64 -4.17 -3.11 -3.91
CA PRO A 64 -4.48 -1.72 -3.63
C PRO A 64 -3.57 -1.13 -2.56
N THR A 65 -3.25 -1.90 -1.52
CA THR A 65 -2.36 -1.45 -0.43
C THR A 65 -0.95 -1.16 -0.96
N VAL A 66 -0.34 -2.11 -1.66
CA VAL A 66 1.05 -1.98 -2.14
C VAL A 66 1.16 -0.91 -3.23
N VAL A 67 0.22 -0.88 -4.18
CA VAL A 67 0.23 0.11 -5.27
C VAL A 67 0.06 1.53 -4.72
N THR A 68 -0.88 1.75 -3.81
CA THR A 68 -1.09 3.09 -3.23
C THR A 68 0.09 3.56 -2.37
N SER A 69 0.75 2.65 -1.66
CA SER A 69 1.99 2.96 -0.95
C SER A 69 3.09 3.41 -1.92
N ALA A 70 3.32 2.65 -3.00
CA ALA A 70 4.31 2.98 -4.01
C ALA A 70 4.03 4.32 -4.68
N LEU A 71 2.77 4.60 -5.02
CA LEU A 71 2.34 5.86 -5.63
C LEU A 71 2.54 7.05 -4.68
N LEU A 72 2.10 6.95 -3.42
CA LEU A 72 2.32 8.03 -2.45
C LEU A 72 3.81 8.29 -2.24
N ASN A 73 4.60 7.23 -2.19
CA ASN A 73 6.03 7.38 -2.04
C ASN A 73 6.68 8.07 -3.25
N LEU A 74 6.21 7.77 -4.46
CA LEU A 74 6.62 8.47 -5.68
C LEU A 74 6.22 9.95 -5.63
N ILE A 75 5.02 10.27 -5.16
CA ILE A 75 4.58 11.66 -4.96
C ILE A 75 5.50 12.38 -3.95
N ILE A 76 5.81 11.75 -2.81
CA ILE A 76 6.72 12.32 -1.80
C ILE A 76 8.12 12.53 -2.40
N TYR A 77 8.62 11.59 -3.20
CA TYR A 77 9.90 11.76 -3.92
C TYR A 77 9.87 12.99 -4.83
N LEU A 78 8.84 13.14 -5.66
CA LEU A 78 8.70 14.30 -6.54
C LEU A 78 8.64 15.60 -5.72
N LEU A 79 7.83 15.66 -4.66
CA LEU A 79 7.72 16.83 -3.79
C LEU A 79 9.06 17.19 -3.12
N ARG A 80 9.87 16.20 -2.71
CA ARG A 80 11.22 16.43 -2.16
C ARG A 80 12.21 16.90 -3.21
N LYS A 81 12.05 16.48 -4.47
CA LYS A 81 12.95 16.85 -5.58
C LYS A 81 12.74 18.30 -6.02
N TYR A 82 11.52 18.81 -5.94
CA TYR A 82 11.17 20.19 -6.33
C TYR A 82 11.21 21.20 -5.17
N ARG A 83 11.61 20.76 -3.97
CA ARG A 83 11.83 21.61 -2.80
C ARG A 83 13.31 21.83 -2.59
#